data_AF-G8R8N5-F1
#
_entry.id   AF-G8R8N5-F1
#
_cell.length_a   1.000
_cell.length_b   1.000
_cell.length_c   1.000
_cell.angle_alpha   90.00
_cell.angle_beta   90.00
_cell.angle_gamma   90.00
#
_symmetry.space_group_name_H-M   'P 1'
#
loop_
_entity.id
_entity.type
_entity.pdbx_description
1 polymer ?
#
loop_
_entity_poly.entity_id
_entity_poly.type
_entity_poly.pdbx_seq_one_letter_code
_entity_poly.pdbx_strand_id
1 'polypeptide(L)'
;MQNVPVQNTSDSSHNFSFWFHLFISILAWVGPFLFSWYLMITSYLIVILQFMVFDKCLLNAKHDLKTEGDATFYSYLFEQMGMEIDRPRLKKFVRIYLYPILGAFTVLWQLYFGFEAIPF
;
A
#
# COMPACT_ATOMS: atom_id res chain seq x y z
N MET A 1 -40.48 -22.99 -21.53
CA MET A 1 -40.01 -21.80 -20.78
C MET A 1 -39.25 -22.30 -19.56
N GLN A 2 -37.92 -22.33 -19.61
CA GLN A 2 -37.07 -22.78 -18.51
C GLN A 2 -36.72 -21.57 -17.64
N ASN A 3 -37.03 -21.65 -16.34
CA ASN A 3 -36.65 -20.66 -15.34
C ASN A 3 -35.12 -20.72 -15.15
N VAL A 4 -34.41 -19.77 -15.73
CA VAL A 4 -32.99 -19.54 -15.44
C VAL A 4 -32.91 -18.88 -14.06
N PRO A 5 -32.25 -19.49 -13.05
CA PRO A 5 -31.93 -18.78 -11.84
C PRO A 5 -30.94 -17.66 -12.19
N VAL A 6 -31.36 -16.41 -11.98
CA VAL A 6 -30.48 -15.25 -12.03
C VAL A 6 -29.44 -15.44 -10.92
N GLN A 7 -28.26 -15.94 -11.31
CA GLN A 7 -27.07 -15.94 -10.48
C GLN A 7 -26.71 -14.47 -10.24
N ASN A 8 -27.00 -13.98 -9.03
CA ASN A 8 -26.46 -12.70 -8.57
C ASN A 8 -24.94 -12.85 -8.46
N THR A 9 -24.24 -12.53 -9.54
CA THR A 9 -22.78 -12.34 -9.56
C THR A 9 -22.46 -11.05 -8.81
N SER A 10 -22.53 -11.11 -7.49
CA SER A 10 -21.74 -10.21 -6.66
C SER A 10 -20.28 -10.67 -6.71
N ASP A 11 -19.66 -10.54 -7.88
CA ASP A 11 -18.20 -10.53 -8.06
C ASP A 11 -17.66 -9.23 -7.46
N SER A 12 -17.74 -9.12 -6.12
CA SER A 12 -17.14 -8.03 -5.36
C SER A 12 -15.93 -8.56 -4.59
N SER A 13 -15.02 -9.25 -5.28
CA SER A 13 -13.77 -9.79 -4.71
C SER A 13 -12.73 -8.71 -4.39
N HIS A 14 -13.08 -7.42 -4.50
CA HIS A 14 -12.31 -6.31 -3.93
C HIS A 14 -12.63 -6.16 -2.44
N ASN A 15 -12.04 -7.06 -1.66
CA ASN A 15 -12.16 -7.15 -0.21
C ASN A 15 -11.81 -5.82 0.49
N PHE A 16 -12.44 -5.56 1.64
CA PHE A 16 -12.12 -4.42 2.53
C PHE A 16 -10.60 -4.26 2.77
N SER A 17 -9.88 -5.39 2.88
CA SER A 17 -8.42 -5.43 3.03
C SER A 17 -7.67 -4.74 1.87
N PHE A 18 -8.11 -4.95 0.63
CA PHE A 18 -7.54 -4.32 -0.57
C PHE A 18 -7.79 -2.81 -0.54
N TRP A 19 -9.04 -2.38 -0.30
CA TRP A 19 -9.41 -0.97 -0.24
C TRP A 19 -8.73 -0.25 0.94
N PHE A 20 -8.61 -0.90 2.09
CA PHE A 20 -7.88 -0.36 3.23
C PHE A 20 -6.39 -0.21 2.91
N HIS A 21 -5.77 -1.20 2.26
CA HIS A 21 -4.36 -1.12 1.84
C HIS A 21 -4.14 -0.01 0.80
N LEU A 22 -5.08 0.15 -0.15
CA LEU A 22 -5.07 1.26 -1.10
C LEU A 22 -5.20 2.61 -0.37
N PHE A 23 -6.13 2.71 0.58
CA PHE A 23 -6.36 3.90 1.37
C PHE A 23 -5.12 4.32 2.17
N ILE A 24 -4.51 3.40 2.92
CA ILE A 24 -3.28 3.72 3.68
C ILE A 24 -2.09 4.02 2.74
N SER A 25 -2.05 3.44 1.54
CA SER A 25 -1.01 3.75 0.55
C SER A 25 -1.18 5.17 0.01
N ILE A 26 -2.41 5.57 -0.34
CA ILE A 26 -2.71 6.95 -0.73
C ILE A 26 -2.40 7.90 0.43
N LEU A 27 -2.80 7.54 1.65
CA LEU A 27 -2.49 8.32 2.85
C LEU A 27 -0.98 8.42 3.08
N ALA A 28 -0.18 7.40 2.77
CA ALA A 28 1.27 7.50 2.84
C ALA A 28 1.85 8.53 1.86
N TRP A 29 1.26 8.67 0.66
CA TRP A 29 1.68 9.64 -0.37
C TRP A 29 1.19 11.06 -0.11
N VAL A 30 -0.05 11.22 0.35
CA VAL A 30 -0.66 12.54 0.63
C VAL A 30 -0.39 12.99 2.08
N GLY A 31 -0.08 12.06 2.97
CA GLY A 31 0.17 12.30 4.39
C GLY A 31 1.28 13.32 4.71
N PRO A 32 2.38 13.44 3.93
CA PRO A 32 3.37 14.51 4.13
C PRO A 32 2.79 15.93 4.03
N PHE A 33 1.62 16.09 3.42
CA PHE A 33 0.90 17.35 3.30
C PHE A 33 -0.18 17.54 4.39
N LEU A 34 -0.66 16.44 4.99
CA LEU A 34 -1.76 16.46 5.98
C LEU A 34 -1.26 16.41 7.43
N PHE A 35 -0.20 15.65 7.72
CA PHE A 35 0.24 15.32 9.08
C PHE A 35 1.68 15.75 9.34
N SER A 36 2.02 15.95 10.61
CA SER A 36 3.39 16.28 11.03
C SER A 36 4.39 15.20 10.66
N TRP A 37 5.62 15.62 10.37
CA TRP A 37 6.71 14.73 9.97
C TRP A 37 6.97 13.64 11.04
N TYR A 38 6.76 13.94 12.32
CA TYR A 38 6.87 12.97 13.41
C TYR A 38 5.88 11.80 13.22
N LEU A 39 4.62 12.09 12.92
CA LEU A 39 3.59 11.07 12.69
C LEU A 39 3.85 10.27 11.41
N MET A 40 4.28 10.95 10.35
CA MET A 40 4.60 10.30 9.08
C MET A 40 5.80 9.35 9.21
N ILE A 41 6.91 9.82 9.81
CA ILE A 41 8.10 9.01 10.05
C ILE A 41 7.78 7.82 10.96
N THR A 42 7.03 8.05 12.04
CA THR A 42 6.59 6.96 12.93
C THR A 42 5.75 5.93 12.18
N SER A 43 4.81 6.38 11.34
CA SER A 43 3.97 5.49 10.53
C SER A 43 4.79 4.68 9.53
N TYR A 44 5.76 5.31 8.84
CA TYR A 44 6.65 4.61 7.92
C TYR A 44 7.52 3.57 8.65
N LEU A 45 8.04 3.91 9.84
CA LEU A 45 8.80 2.97 10.66
C LEU A 45 7.94 1.77 11.11
N ILE A 46 6.68 2.00 11.50
CA ILE A 46 5.75 0.91 11.85
C ILE A 46 5.54 -0.02 10.65
N VAL A 47 5.37 0.54 9.44
CA VAL A 47 5.17 -0.25 8.22
C VAL A 47 6.45 -1.03 7.85
N ILE A 48 7.62 -0.41 7.95
CA ILE A 48 8.92 -1.09 7.75
C ILE A 48 9.06 -2.24 8.75
N LEU A 49 8.80 -1.99 10.04
CA LEU A 49 8.87 -2.99 11.09
C LEU A 49 7.89 -4.13 10.83
N GLN A 50 6.67 -3.82 10.38
CA GLN A 50 5.70 -4.82 9.96
C GLN A 50 6.26 -5.70 8.84
N PHE A 51 6.93 -5.11 7.84
CA PHE A 51 7.57 -5.88 6.78
C PHE A 51 8.75 -6.72 7.27
N MET A 52 9.52 -6.24 8.25
CA MET A 52 10.61 -7.00 8.86
C MET A 52 10.11 -8.19 9.70
N VAL A 53 9.00 -8.04 10.41
CA VAL A 53 8.46 -9.10 11.29
C VAL A 53 7.64 -10.12 10.52
N PHE A 54 6.81 -9.69 9.57
CA PHE A 54 5.85 -10.57 8.91
C PHE A 54 6.26 -10.99 7.50
N ASP A 55 7.29 -10.37 6.91
CA ASP A 55 7.72 -10.60 5.52
C ASP A 55 6.59 -10.45 4.48
N LYS A 56 5.47 -9.85 4.88
CA LYS A 56 4.28 -9.57 4.07
C LYS A 56 3.56 -8.37 4.64
N CYS A 57 2.74 -7.72 3.83
CA CYS A 57 1.81 -6.75 4.39
C CYS A 57 0.76 -7.52 5.21
N LEU A 58 0.47 -7.09 6.43
CA LEU A 58 -0.38 -7.81 7.39
C LEU A 58 -1.79 -8.10 6.82
N LEU A 59 -2.25 -7.23 5.92
CA LEU A 59 -3.50 -7.33 5.18
C LEU A 59 -3.48 -8.37 4.03
N ASN A 60 -2.30 -8.73 3.53
CA ASN A 60 -2.11 -9.79 2.54
C ASN A 60 -2.24 -11.19 3.15
N ALA A 61 -2.08 -11.31 4.48
CA ALA A 61 -2.16 -12.58 5.20
C ALA A 61 -3.60 -12.98 5.60
N LYS A 62 -4.54 -12.02 5.61
CA LYS A 62 -5.91 -12.24 6.07
C LYS A 62 -6.88 -12.76 5.00
N HIS A 63 -6.46 -12.78 3.74
CA HIS A 63 -7.21 -13.44 2.67
C HIS A 63 -6.27 -14.41 1.97
N ASP A 64 -6.78 -15.63 1.78
CA ASP A 64 -6.15 -16.79 1.17
C ASP A 64 -5.96 -16.58 -0.35
N LEU A 65 -5.40 -15.44 -0.75
CA LEU A 65 -4.88 -15.24 -2.09
C LEU A 65 -3.69 -16.19 -2.21
N LYS A 66 -3.95 -17.35 -2.82
CA LYS A 66 -3.01 -18.42 -3.14
C LYS A 66 -1.59 -17.88 -3.18
N THR A 67 -0.80 -18.37 -2.24
CA THR A 67 0.60 -18.06 -1.99
C THR A 67 1.51 -18.53 -3.13
N GLU A 68 1.16 -18.24 -4.37
CA GLU A 68 2.01 -18.46 -5.54
C GLU A 68 2.47 -17.11 -6.09
N GLY A 69 3.67 -16.74 -5.64
CA GLY A 69 4.57 -15.92 -6.44
C GLY A 69 4.53 -14.43 -6.14
N ASP A 70 5.26 -14.01 -5.10
CA ASP A 70 5.92 -12.70 -4.92
C ASP A 70 5.16 -11.43 -5.33
N ALA A 71 3.85 -11.51 -5.50
CA ALA A 71 3.01 -10.43 -5.97
C ALA A 71 2.85 -9.43 -4.84
N THR A 72 3.27 -8.20 -5.10
CA THR A 72 3.02 -7.07 -4.21
C THR A 72 1.75 -6.37 -4.63
N PHE A 73 1.16 -5.57 -3.74
CA PHE A 73 0.03 -4.71 -4.08
C PHE A 73 0.30 -3.85 -5.32
N TYR A 74 1.53 -3.32 -5.44
CA TYR A 74 1.97 -2.61 -6.64
C TYR A 74 2.00 -3.52 -7.87
N SER A 75 2.47 -4.76 -7.77
CA SER A 75 2.43 -5.73 -8.88
C SER A 75 1.01 -5.92 -9.40
N TYR A 76 0.03 -6.05 -8.50
CA TYR A 76 -1.37 -6.17 -8.87
C TYR A 76 -1.90 -4.91 -9.57
N LEU A 77 -1.55 -3.72 -9.08
CA LEU A 77 -1.91 -2.45 -9.75
C LEU A 77 -1.29 -2.33 -11.14
N PHE A 78 -0.02 -2.72 -11.30
CA PHE A 78 0.68 -2.69 -12.58
C PHE A 78 0.11 -3.72 -13.57
N GLU A 79 -0.22 -4.93 -13.11
CA GLU A 79 -0.89 -5.95 -13.91
C GLU A 79 -2.28 -5.48 -14.36
N GLN A 80 -3.03 -4.80 -13.48
CA GLN A 80 -4.33 -4.22 -13.84
C GLN A 80 -4.21 -3.11 -14.90
N MET A 81 -3.06 -2.43 -14.96
CA MET A 81 -2.73 -1.45 -16.01
C MET A 81 -2.14 -2.09 -17.28
N GLY A 82 -2.02 -3.41 -17.35
CA GLY A 82 -1.49 -4.13 -18.51
C GLY A 82 0.05 -4.13 -18.62
N MET A 83 0.78 -3.83 -17.55
CA MET A 83 2.24 -3.88 -17.50
C MET A 83 2.73 -5.14 -16.78
N GLU A 84 3.55 -5.95 -17.45
CA GLU A 84 4.29 -7.05 -16.84
C GLU A 84 5.57 -6.51 -16.18
N ILE A 85 5.60 -6.43 -14.85
CA ILE A 85 6.78 -5.99 -14.08
C ILE A 85 7.41 -7.16 -13.34
N ASP A 86 8.75 -7.16 -13.27
CA ASP A 86 9.56 -8.05 -12.43
C ASP A 86 9.17 -7.95 -10.95
N ARG A 87 8.27 -8.84 -10.51
CA ARG A 87 7.76 -8.97 -9.14
C ARG A 87 8.84 -8.92 -8.03
N PRO A 88 9.97 -9.66 -8.11
CA PRO A 88 10.95 -9.68 -7.03
C PRO A 88 11.74 -8.37 -6.89
N ARG A 89 11.97 -7.66 -8.01
CA ARG A 89 12.65 -6.35 -8.00
C ARG A 89 11.73 -5.29 -7.40
N LEU A 90 10.46 -5.28 -7.83
CA LEU A 90 9.46 -4.36 -7.31
C LEU A 90 9.23 -4.57 -5.80
N LYS A 91 9.18 -5.84 -5.35
CA LYS A 91 9.06 -6.18 -3.92
C LYS A 91 10.19 -5.60 -3.08
N LYS A 92 11.45 -5.74 -3.53
CA LYS A 92 12.59 -5.14 -2.84
C LYS A 92 12.53 -3.61 -2.87
N PHE A 93 12.16 -3.02 -4.00
CA PHE A 93 12.04 -1.58 -4.13
C PHE A 93 11.01 -0.99 -3.16
N VAL A 94 9.80 -1.54 -3.16
CA VAL A 94 8.70 -1.09 -2.30
C VAL A 94 9.01 -1.32 -0.82
N ARG A 95 9.68 -2.43 -0.47
CA ARG A 95 9.98 -2.74 0.93
C ARG A 95 11.14 -1.93 1.50
N ILE A 96 12.22 -1.75 0.74
CA ILE A 96 13.47 -1.20 1.26
C ILE A 96 13.62 0.27 0.92
N TYR A 97 13.26 0.69 -0.30
CA TYR A 97 13.59 2.02 -0.80
C TYR A 97 12.41 2.99 -0.69
N LEU A 98 11.18 2.53 -0.96
CA LEU A 98 10.02 3.42 -1.01
C LEU A 98 9.78 4.19 0.30
N TYR A 99 9.73 3.50 1.45
CA TYR A 99 9.42 4.15 2.73
C TYR A 99 10.53 5.11 3.22
N PRO A 100 11.83 4.78 3.13
CA PRO A 100 12.89 5.75 3.42
C PRO A 100 12.89 6.95 2.47
N ILE A 101 12.62 6.75 1.18
CA ILE A 101 12.49 7.85 0.21
C ILE A 101 11.32 8.76 0.58
N LEU A 102 10.14 8.18 0.90
CA LEU A 102 9.00 8.97 1.38
C LEU A 102 9.32 9.70 2.68
N GLY A 103 10.01 9.05 3.63
CA GLY A 103 10.45 9.69 4.87
C GLY A 103 11.38 10.87 4.63
N ALA A 104 12.40 10.69 3.79
CA ALA A 104 13.32 11.76 3.40
C ALA A 104 12.57 12.89 2.67
N PHE A 105 11.64 12.54 1.78
CA PHE A 105 10.79 13.52 1.11
C PHE A 105 9.93 14.30 2.10
N THR A 106 9.30 13.66 3.08
CA THR A 106 8.50 14.32 4.12
C THR A 106 9.35 15.27 4.95
N VAL A 107 10.53 14.83 5.37
CA VAL A 107 11.48 15.64 6.15
C VAL A 107 11.93 16.84 5.33
N LEU A 108 12.37 16.65 4.08
CA LEU A 108 12.76 17.75 3.21
C LEU A 108 11.57 18.68 2.95
N TRP A 109 10.38 18.17 2.66
CA TRP A 109 9.21 18.97 2.39
C TRP A 109 8.82 19.83 3.60
N GLN A 110 8.76 19.26 4.80
CA GLN A 110 8.31 20.02 5.98
C GLN A 110 9.41 20.86 6.62
N LEU A 111 10.65 20.36 6.71
CA LEU A 111 11.76 21.10 7.35
C LEU A 111 12.45 22.08 6.42
N TYR A 112 12.56 21.80 5.11
CA TYR A 112 13.24 22.70 4.16
C TYR A 112 12.29 23.72 3.54
N PHE A 113 11.09 23.33 3.12
CA PHE A 113 10.12 24.28 2.57
C PHE A 113 9.30 25.01 3.66
N GLY A 114 9.43 24.62 4.93
CA GLY A 114 8.73 25.29 6.04
C GLY A 114 7.21 25.18 5.96
N PHE A 115 6.68 24.22 5.19
CA PHE A 115 5.27 23.89 5.22
C PHE A 115 4.98 23.23 6.57
N GLU A 116 4.49 24.02 7.52
CA GLU A 116 3.91 23.52 8.76
C GLU A 116 2.72 22.63 8.39
N ALA A 117 2.88 21.32 8.52
CA ALA A 117 1.75 20.41 8.47
C ALA A 117 0.74 20.82 9.52
N ILE A 118 -0.55 20.69 9.19
CA ILE A 118 -1.64 21.28 9.95
C ILE A 118 -1.48 20.89 11.44
N PRO A 119 -1.39 21.87 12.35
CA PRO A 119 -1.20 21.60 13.77
C PRO A 119 -2.52 21.04 14.31
N PHE A 120 -2.64 19.72 14.34
CA PHE A 120 -3.65 19.03 15.13
C PHE A 120 -2.97 18.33 16.30
#